data_AF-A0A1G8SHW7-F1
#
_entry.id   AF-A0A1G8SHW7-F1
#
_cell.length_a   1.000
_cell.length_b   1.000
_cell.length_c   1.000
_cell.angle_alpha   90.00
_cell.angle_beta   90.00
_cell.angle_gamma   90.00
#
_symmetry.space_group_name_H-M   'P 1'
#
loop_
_entity.id
_entity.type
_entity.pdbx_description
1 polymer ?
#
loop_
_entity_poly.entity_id
_entity_poly.type
_entity_poly.pdbx_seq_one_letter_code
_entity_poly.pdbx_strand_id
1 'polypeptide(L)' 'MTRIDTSLPEQAARATAPHAVVIGAGLGGLSAAMRLGAKGYRVTVLDRLDRAGGRG' A
#
# COMPACT_ATOMS: atom_id res chain seq x y z
N MET A 1 -12.56 -17.93 -27.95
CA MET A 1 -12.68 -16.45 -27.81
C MET A 1 -12.06 -16.08 -26.47
N THR A 2 -10.75 -15.77 -26.44
CA THR A 2 -10.00 -15.49 -25.21
C THR A 2 -9.92 -13.97 -25.02
N ARG A 3 -10.44 -13.44 -23.90
CA ARG A 3 -10.33 -12.03 -23.55
C ARG A 3 -8.94 -11.79 -22.94
N ILE A 4 -8.15 -10.88 -23.52
CA ILE A 4 -6.87 -10.50 -22.93
C ILE A 4 -7.16 -9.51 -21.80
N ASP A 5 -6.68 -9.83 -20.60
CA ASP A 5 -6.68 -8.92 -19.46
C ASP A 5 -5.36 -8.15 -19.43
N THR A 6 -5.44 -6.84 -19.63
CA THR A 6 -4.28 -5.95 -19.70
C THR A 6 -3.66 -5.62 -18.34
N SER A 7 -4.29 -6.02 -17.23
CA SER A 7 -3.82 -5.73 -15.88
C SER A 7 -2.82 -6.76 -15.33
N LEU A 8 -2.71 -7.92 -15.96
CA LEU A 8 -1.82 -9.01 -15.55
C LEU A 8 -0.34 -8.59 -15.37
N PRO A 9 0.26 -7.78 -16.27
CA PRO A 9 1.65 -7.37 -16.12
C PRO A 9 1.87 -6.45 -14.91
N GLU A 10 0.94 -5.53 -14.65
CA GLU A 10 1.00 -4.62 -13.51
C GLU A 10 0.85 -5.36 -12.19
N GLN A 11 -0.10 -6.31 -12.12
CA GLN A 11 -0.31 -7.14 -10.94
C GLN A 11 0.93 -8.01 -10.64
N ALA A 12 1.55 -8.58 -11.67
CA ALA A 12 2.78 -9.36 -11.53
C ALA A 12 3.94 -8.48 -11.01
N ALA A 13 4.12 -7.29 -11.58
CA ALA A 13 5.14 -6.34 -11.13
C ALA A 13 4.92 -5.94 -9.66
N ARG A 14 3.67 -5.64 -9.29
CA ARG A 14 3.30 -5.29 -7.91
C ARG A 14 3.54 -6.45 -6.95
N ALA A 15 3.25 -7.70 -7.34
CA ALA A 15 3.47 -8.88 -6.51
C ALA A 15 4.96 -9.05 -6.14
N THR A 16 5.87 -8.73 -7.05
CA THR A 16 7.32 -8.78 -6.82
C THR A 16 7.90 -7.53 -6.15
N ALA A 17 7.11 -6.46 -6.01
CA ALA A 17 7.60 -5.21 -5.47
C ALA A 17 7.95 -5.34 -3.96
N PRO A 18 8.97 -4.60 -3.50
CA PRO A 18 9.42 -4.65 -2.11
C PRO A 18 8.27 -4.27 -1.16
N HIS A 19 8.21 -4.95 -0.02
CA HIS A 19 7.14 -4.77 0.96
C HIS A 19 7.63 -3.92 2.13
N ALA A 20 6.91 -2.83 2.41
CA ALA A 20 7.09 -2.02 3.59
C ALA A 20 5.91 -2.19 4.55
N VAL A 21 6.20 -2.25 5.84
CA VAL A 21 5.20 -2.23 6.92
C VAL A 21 5.29 -0.89 7.63
N VAL A 22 4.16 -0.21 7.77
CA VAL A 22 4.05 1.07 8.49
C VAL A 22 3.22 0.84 9.75
N ILE A 23 3.75 1.22 10.90
CA ILE A 23 3.07 1.12 12.19
C ILE A 23 2.52 2.50 12.59
N GLY A 24 1.20 2.58 12.73
CA GLY A 24 0.41 3.79 12.94
C GLY A 24 -0.20 4.34 11.65
N ALA A 25 -1.52 4.55 11.66
CA ALA A 25 -2.37 5.16 10.64
C ALA A 25 -2.80 6.59 11.04
N GLY A 26 -1.97 7.31 11.80
CA GLY A 26 -2.07 8.76 11.96
C GLY A 26 -1.56 9.52 10.74
N LEU A 27 -1.58 10.85 10.78
CA LEU A 27 -1.14 11.72 9.66
C LEU A 27 0.26 11.36 9.15
N GLY A 28 1.22 11.15 10.05
CA GLY A 28 2.60 10.79 9.68
C GLY A 28 2.73 9.41 9.05
N GLY A 29 2.03 8.41 9.59
CA GLY A 29 2.07 7.05 9.10
C GLY A 29 1.42 6.89 7.73
N LEU A 30 0.21 7.45 7.55
CA LEU A 30 -0.44 7.50 6.23
C LEU A 30 0.40 8.28 5.21
N SER A 31 0.98 9.41 5.62
CA SER A 31 1.90 10.19 4.79
C SER A 31 3.12 9.39 4.33
N ALA A 32 3.69 8.55 5.20
CA ALA A 32 4.79 7.66 4.86
C ALA A 32 4.34 6.55 3.92
N ALA A 33 3.19 5.92 4.22
CA ALA A 33 2.60 4.86 3.38
C ALA A 33 2.32 5.34 1.95
N MET A 34 1.76 6.55 1.79
CA MET A 34 1.53 7.16 0.47
C MET A 34 2.84 7.37 -0.29
N ARG A 35 3.88 7.90 0.37
CA ARG A 35 5.19 8.13 -0.25
C ARG A 35 5.88 6.82 -0.64
N LEU A 36 5.75 5.78 0.18
CA LEU A 36 6.26 4.44 -0.13
C LEU A 36 5.50 3.82 -1.31
N GLY A 37 4.18 3.94 -1.35
CA GLY A 37 3.37 3.51 -2.49
C GLY A 37 3.76 4.21 -3.79
N ALA A 38 3.98 5.53 -3.75
CA ALA A 38 4.46 6.30 -4.90
C ALA A 38 5.87 5.88 -5.37
N LYS A 39 6.69 5.31 -4.47
CA LYS A 39 8.00 4.71 -4.78
C LYS A 39 7.89 3.26 -5.26
N GLY A 40 6.68 2.72 -5.42
CA GLY A 40 6.44 1.37 -5.92
C GLY A 40 6.46 0.28 -4.84
N TYR A 41 6.48 0.64 -3.56
CA TYR A 41 6.42 -0.38 -2.50
C TYR A 41 4.99 -0.94 -2.39
N ARG A 42 4.88 -2.24 -2.12
CA ARG A 42 3.68 -2.77 -1.47
C ARG A 42 3.70 -2.29 -0.02
N VAL A 43 2.61 -1.74 0.47
CA VAL A 43 2.56 -1.18 1.83
C VAL A 43 1.44 -1.84 2.62
N THR A 44 1.76 -2.33 3.81
CA THR A 44 0.77 -2.71 4.82
C THR A 44 0.85 -1.72 5.97
N VAL A 45 -0.27 -1.09 6.31
CA VAL A 45 -0.38 -0.19 7.46
C VAL A 45 -1.08 -0.93 8.58
N LEU A 46 -0.50 -0.91 9.78
CA LEU A 46 -1.08 -1.50 10.99
C LEU A 46 -1.29 -0.39 12.01
N ASP A 47 -2.50 -0.24 12.52
CA ASP A 47 -2.80 0.66 13.65
C ASP A 47 -3.45 -0.14 14.78
N ARG A 48 -3.32 0.37 16.00
CA ARG A 48 -4.00 -0.16 17.18
C ARG A 48 -5.50 0.17 17.15
N LEU A 49 -5.87 1.33 16.59
CA LEU A 49 -7.24 1.77 16.46
C LEU A 49 -7.88 1.10 15.24
N ASP A 50 -9.16 0.79 15.35
CA ASP A 50 -9.96 0.29 14.21
C ASP A 50 -10.32 1.39 13.20
N ARG A 51 -9.69 2.57 13.30
CA ARG A 51 -9.90 3.71 12.43
C ARG A 51 -8.60 4.38 12.01
N ALA A 52 -8.56 4.86 10.78
CA ALA A 52 -7.52 5.74 10.29
C ALA A 52 -7.67 7.17 10.85
N GLY A 53 -6.58 7.93 10.91
CA GLY A 53 -6.56 9.33 11.36
C GLY A 53 -5.88 9.56 12.72
N GLY A 54 -5.60 8.49 13.47
CA GLY A 54 -4.93 8.59 14.77
C GLY A 54 -5.82 9.22 15.84
N ARG A 55 -5.35 10.29 16.49
CA ARG A 55 -5.99 10.90 17.67
C ARG A 55 -6.97 12.05 17.35
N GLY A 56 -7.19 12.35 16.06
CA GLY A 56 -8.16 13.35 15.59
C GLY A 56 -9.57 12.78 15.44
#